data_AF-A0A2H0U4E6-F1
#
_entry.id   AF-A0A2H0U4E6-F1
#
_cell.length_a   1.000
_cell.length_b   1.000
_cell.length_c   1.000
_cell.angle_alpha   90.00
_cell.angle_beta   90.00
_cell.angle_gamma   90.00
#
_symmetry.space_group_name_H-M   'P 1'
#
loop_
_entity.id
_entity.type
_entity.pdbx_description
1 polymer ?
#
loop_
_entity_poly.entity_id
_entity_poly.type
_entity_poly.pdbx_seq_one_letter_code
_entity_poly.pdbx_strand_id
1 'polypeptide(L)'
;MENQTDLPLPEKDLPLPEKELSSPSQKSNSKTNILKSKFFLGFILASGLIAFLIGGFVLGLNESKDQTVCTQEAKMCSDGSYVGRSGPNCEFAKCPSLDSNQTANWKTYVNTVLGYEIKYPKDINIEKLNERDILVTRLDVPYGGQEGKVPTGGMTIYYRGDEGLEKGNDLPGDPATKTTINGFPALQVKYQQASPYINDIFISDLENKRVIRGSINTAGDRGYEESSYKTFSQILSTFRFD
;
A
#
# COMPACT_ATOMS: atom_id res chain seq x y z
N MET A 1 34.45 -36.55 30.40
CA MET A 1 34.87 -37.03 29.08
C MET A 1 34.21 -36.13 28.07
N GLU A 2 35.03 -35.26 27.50
CA GLU A 2 34.71 -34.25 26.51
C GLU A 2 34.16 -34.88 25.22
N ASN A 3 33.33 -34.14 24.47
CA ASN A 3 33.73 -33.78 23.11
C ASN A 3 32.94 -32.56 22.62
N GLN A 4 33.69 -31.48 22.39
CA GLN A 4 33.27 -30.23 21.78
C GLN A 4 33.71 -30.30 20.31
N THR A 5 32.82 -29.99 19.37
CA THR A 5 33.20 -29.84 17.96
C THR A 5 32.93 -28.40 17.56
N ASP A 6 34.00 -27.62 17.63
CA ASP A 6 34.12 -26.30 17.02
C ASP A 6 34.04 -26.43 15.48
N LEU A 7 33.34 -25.49 14.84
CA LEU A 7 33.48 -25.20 13.40
C LEU A 7 33.61 -23.68 13.21
N PRO A 8 34.40 -23.23 12.21
CA PRO A 8 35.20 -22.01 12.30
C PRO A 8 34.50 -20.74 11.79
N LEU A 9 34.96 -19.59 12.31
CA LEU A 9 34.82 -18.27 11.70
C LEU A 9 35.51 -18.21 10.32
N PRO A 10 34.98 -17.44 9.36
CA PRO A 10 35.76 -16.86 8.29
C PRO A 10 36.14 -15.40 8.59
N GLU A 11 37.42 -15.10 8.36
CA GLU A 11 38.11 -13.84 8.57
C GLU A 11 38.15 -12.98 7.27
N LYS A 12 38.08 -11.65 7.47
CA LYS A 12 38.69 -10.52 6.73
C LYS A 12 38.36 -10.16 5.26
N ASP A 13 37.94 -8.89 5.15
CA ASP A 13 38.45 -7.76 4.36
C ASP A 13 38.66 -7.88 2.84
N LEU A 14 37.87 -7.10 2.09
CA LEU A 14 38.30 -6.46 0.85
C LEU A 14 38.06 -4.93 0.92
N PRO A 15 39.06 -4.09 0.59
CA PRO A 15 38.91 -2.64 0.55
C PRO A 15 38.23 -2.17 -0.76
N LEU A 16 37.38 -1.15 -0.64
CA LEU A 16 36.78 -0.43 -1.77
C LEU A 16 37.79 0.55 -2.39
N PRO A 17 37.84 0.71 -3.73
CA PRO A 17 38.75 1.65 -4.39
C PRO A 17 38.22 3.09 -4.33
N GLU A 18 39.07 4.00 -3.88
CA GLU A 18 38.87 5.45 -4.00
C GLU A 18 39.08 5.91 -5.45
N LYS A 19 38.16 6.74 -5.96
CA LYS A 19 38.27 7.39 -7.27
C LYS A 19 38.66 8.85 -7.08
N GLU A 20 39.94 9.13 -7.28
CA GLU A 20 40.52 10.45 -7.48
C GLU A 20 39.90 11.12 -8.74
N LEU A 21 39.43 12.37 -8.61
CA LEU A 21 39.02 13.20 -9.74
C LEU A 21 39.91 14.45 -9.78
N SER A 22 40.96 14.39 -10.59
CA SER A 22 41.84 15.50 -10.91
C SER A 22 41.20 16.51 -11.87
N SER A 23 41.43 17.80 -11.60
CA SER A 23 41.10 18.98 -12.40
C SER A 23 41.62 18.96 -13.86
N PRO A 24 41.19 19.91 -14.72
CA PRO A 24 42.17 20.88 -15.17
C PRO A 24 41.69 22.33 -15.27
N SER A 25 42.66 23.20 -15.05
CA SER A 25 42.68 24.66 -15.19
C SER A 25 42.68 25.12 -16.65
N GLN A 26 42.02 26.24 -16.96
CA GLN A 26 42.41 27.09 -18.09
C GLN A 26 42.29 28.58 -17.75
N LYS A 27 43.45 29.23 -17.68
CA LYS A 27 43.67 30.68 -17.74
C LYS A 27 43.38 31.15 -19.17
N SER A 28 42.67 32.26 -19.32
CA SER A 28 42.79 33.11 -20.51
C SER A 28 42.78 34.58 -20.09
N ASN A 29 43.93 35.21 -20.25
CA ASN A 29 44.13 36.65 -20.12
C ASN A 29 43.87 37.28 -21.49
N SER A 30 43.02 38.30 -21.54
CA SER A 30 43.02 39.25 -22.65
C SER A 30 42.64 40.63 -22.12
N LYS A 31 43.65 41.47 -21.93
CA LYS A 31 43.47 42.92 -21.79
C LYS A 31 43.39 43.49 -23.21
N THR A 32 42.31 44.18 -23.57
CA THR A 32 42.34 45.13 -24.69
C THR A 32 41.47 46.37 -24.41
N ASN A 33 42.20 47.46 -24.21
CA ASN A 33 41.98 48.90 -24.40
C ASN A 33 40.56 49.43 -24.71
N ILE A 34 40.10 50.25 -23.77
CA ILE A 34 38.93 51.13 -23.81
C ILE A 34 39.23 52.33 -24.74
N LEU A 35 38.55 52.39 -25.90
CA LEU A 35 38.55 53.56 -26.78
C LEU A 35 37.24 54.37 -26.57
N LYS A 36 37.44 55.65 -26.30
CA LYS A 36 36.47 56.69 -25.93
C LYS A 36 35.36 56.86 -26.99
N SER A 37 34.07 56.81 -26.62
CA SER A 37 33.00 57.63 -27.23
C SER A 37 31.66 57.42 -26.53
N LYS A 38 30.75 58.40 -26.61
CA LYS A 38 29.50 58.62 -25.85
C LYS A 38 28.45 57.49 -25.84
N PHE A 39 28.76 56.31 -26.36
CA PHE A 39 27.92 55.11 -26.30
C PHE A 39 27.99 54.38 -24.95
N PHE A 40 29.07 54.58 -24.17
CA PHE A 40 29.23 53.92 -22.87
C PHE A 40 28.16 54.29 -21.85
N LEU A 41 27.68 55.53 -21.84
CA LEU A 41 26.64 55.97 -20.91
C LEU A 41 25.28 55.33 -21.24
N GLY A 42 24.96 55.22 -22.54
CA GLY A 42 23.74 54.55 -23.00
C GLY A 42 23.75 53.04 -22.71
N PHE A 43 24.90 52.39 -22.89
CA PHE A 43 25.07 50.99 -22.52
C PHE A 43 24.95 50.75 -21.01
N ILE A 44 25.47 51.65 -20.17
CA ILE A 44 25.35 51.54 -18.71
C ILE A 44 23.90 51.72 -18.25
N LEU A 45 23.16 52.67 -18.83
CA LEU A 45 21.74 52.86 -18.52
C LEU A 45 20.90 51.67 -19.00
N ALA A 46 21.15 51.17 -20.21
CA ALA A 46 20.47 49.99 -20.74
C ALA A 46 20.80 48.73 -19.93
N SER A 47 22.07 48.52 -19.55
CA SER A 47 22.47 47.38 -18.73
C SER A 47 21.90 47.47 -17.31
N GLY A 48 21.80 48.68 -16.74
CA GLY A 48 21.17 48.90 -15.44
C GLY A 48 19.69 48.56 -15.47
N LEU A 49 18.97 48.96 -16.53
CA LEU A 49 17.54 48.69 -16.69
C LEU A 49 17.28 47.20 -16.94
N ILE A 50 18.12 46.55 -17.75
CA ILE A 50 18.09 45.09 -17.97
C ILE A 50 18.39 44.35 -16.65
N ALA A 51 19.40 44.77 -15.89
CA ALA A 51 19.71 44.17 -14.59
C ALA A 51 18.59 44.40 -13.56
N PHE A 52 17.86 45.52 -13.64
CA PHE A 52 16.70 45.78 -12.78
C PHE A 52 15.49 44.90 -13.14
N LEU A 53 15.24 44.71 -14.44
CA LEU A 53 14.17 43.82 -14.92
C LEU A 53 14.49 42.35 -14.60
N ILE A 54 15.72 41.91 -14.83
CA ILE A 54 16.18 40.56 -14.48
C ILE A 54 16.20 40.39 -12.96
N GLY A 55 16.67 41.39 -12.20
CA GLY A 55 16.68 41.36 -10.74
C GLY A 55 15.27 41.26 -10.15
N GLY A 56 14.32 42.06 -10.66
CA GLY A 56 12.92 41.97 -10.26
C GLY A 56 12.27 40.63 -10.63
N PHE A 57 12.58 40.10 -11.81
CA PHE A 57 12.10 38.79 -12.24
C PHE A 57 12.68 37.65 -11.40
N VAL A 58 13.98 37.67 -11.12
CA VAL A 58 14.67 36.66 -10.28
C VAL A 58 14.17 36.72 -8.84
N LEU A 59 13.91 37.91 -8.29
CA LEU A 59 13.32 38.05 -6.95
C LEU A 59 11.87 37.58 -6.86
N GLY A 60 11.12 37.60 -7.98
CA GLY A 60 9.74 37.10 -8.06
C GLY A 60 9.59 35.57 -8.16
N LEU A 61 10.68 34.83 -8.42
CA LEU A 61 10.65 33.37 -8.64
C LEU A 61 10.97 32.51 -7.41
N ASN A 62 11.07 33.10 -6.21
CA ASN A 62 11.26 32.31 -4.99
C ASN A 62 9.93 31.80 -4.43
N GLU A 63 9.34 30.81 -5.10
CA GLU A 63 8.35 29.94 -4.48
C GLU A 63 9.10 28.94 -3.59
N SER A 64 9.25 29.28 -2.30
CA SER A 64 9.79 28.35 -1.30
C SER A 64 8.82 27.19 -1.13
N LYS A 65 8.99 26.13 -1.93
CA LYS A 65 8.36 24.83 -1.66
C LYS A 65 8.97 24.32 -0.37
N ASP A 66 8.29 24.58 0.74
CA ASP A 66 8.63 24.04 2.04
C ASP A 66 8.66 22.51 1.91
N GLN A 67 9.87 21.94 1.95
CA GLN A 67 10.07 20.50 1.79
C GLN A 67 9.73 19.83 3.12
N THR A 68 8.43 19.60 3.36
CA THR A 68 7.97 18.84 4.52
C THR A 68 8.46 17.40 4.40
N VAL A 69 9.34 16.98 5.31
CA VAL A 69 9.80 15.59 5.39
C VAL A 69 8.82 14.80 6.24
N CYS A 70 8.09 13.88 5.62
CA CYS A 70 7.18 12.97 6.32
C CYS A 70 7.87 11.66 6.69
N THR A 71 7.40 11.02 7.77
CA THR A 71 7.82 9.68 8.14
C THR A 71 7.41 8.67 7.07
N GLN A 72 8.24 7.64 6.84
CA GLN A 72 8.01 6.61 5.81
C GLN A 72 7.00 5.53 6.25
N GLU A 73 5.97 5.93 6.98
CA GLU A 73 4.91 5.02 7.41
C GLU A 73 3.97 4.71 6.25
N ALA A 74 3.52 3.46 6.18
CA ALA A 74 2.55 3.00 5.20
C ALA A 74 1.26 2.55 5.90
N LYS A 75 0.12 3.05 5.44
CA LYS A 75 -1.20 2.58 5.83
C LYS A 75 -1.72 1.66 4.73
N MET A 76 -2.08 0.44 5.10
CA MET A 76 -2.76 -0.47 4.17
C MET A 76 -4.22 -0.05 4.00
N CYS A 77 -4.67 -0.02 2.75
CA CYS A 77 -6.02 0.26 2.35
C CYS A 77 -6.87 -1.02 2.30
N SER A 78 -8.19 -0.87 2.27
CA SER A 78 -9.13 -2.00 2.22
C SER A 78 -9.00 -2.83 0.93
N ASP A 79 -8.48 -2.25 -0.14
CA ASP A 79 -8.14 -2.92 -1.40
C ASP A 79 -6.79 -3.69 -1.33
N GLY A 80 -6.10 -3.65 -0.18
CA GLY A 80 -4.78 -4.27 0.01
C GLY A 80 -3.60 -3.44 -0.52
N SER A 81 -3.84 -2.25 -1.07
CA SER A 81 -2.78 -1.31 -1.45
C SER A 81 -2.21 -0.61 -0.22
N TYR A 82 -1.10 0.12 -0.38
CA TYR A 82 -0.47 0.87 0.72
C TYR A 82 -0.31 2.33 0.33
N VAL A 83 -0.66 3.22 1.25
CA VAL A 83 -0.52 4.67 1.10
C VAL A 83 0.42 5.22 2.16
N GLY A 84 1.33 6.10 1.73
CA GLY A 84 2.24 6.80 2.63
C GLY A 84 1.63 8.08 3.19
N ARG A 85 2.36 8.71 4.12
CA ARG A 85 2.09 10.10 4.52
C ARG A 85 2.53 11.07 3.43
N SER A 86 1.73 12.10 3.19
CA SER A 86 1.99 13.11 2.17
C SER A 86 1.35 14.46 2.53
N GLY A 87 1.74 15.52 1.83
CA GLY A 87 1.21 16.87 2.02
C GLY A 87 1.81 17.61 3.21
N PRO A 88 1.43 18.89 3.41
CA PRO A 88 2.05 19.77 4.40
C PRO A 88 1.83 19.32 5.86
N ASN A 89 0.80 18.51 6.12
CA ASN A 89 0.49 17.98 7.45
C ASN A 89 0.93 16.51 7.63
N CYS A 90 1.62 15.91 6.66
CA CYS A 90 2.01 14.49 6.68
C CYS A 90 0.86 13.53 7.04
N GLU A 91 -0.30 13.77 6.43
CA GLU A 91 -1.45 12.89 6.57
C GLU A 91 -1.35 11.72 5.59
N PHE A 92 -1.95 10.58 5.92
CA PHE A 92 -2.02 9.47 4.97
C PHE A 92 -2.77 9.92 3.71
N ALA A 93 -2.17 9.66 2.55
CA ALA A 93 -2.85 9.87 1.28
C ALA A 93 -4.17 9.08 1.27
N LYS A 94 -5.15 9.56 0.51
CA LYS A 94 -6.40 8.83 0.32
C LYS A 94 -6.10 7.47 -0.30
N CYS A 95 -6.73 6.44 0.23
CA CYS A 95 -6.75 5.14 -0.43
C CYS A 95 -7.27 5.30 -1.87
N PRO A 96 -6.67 4.61 -2.84
CA PRO A 96 -7.18 4.64 -4.21
C PRO A 96 -8.67 4.26 -4.16
N SER A 97 -9.50 5.16 -4.69
CA SER A 97 -10.91 4.82 -4.91
C SER A 97 -10.93 3.69 -5.92
N LEU A 98 -11.64 2.61 -5.62
CA LEU A 98 -11.88 1.52 -6.56
C LEU A 98 -12.36 2.15 -7.87
N ASP A 99 -11.49 2.18 -8.89
CA ASP A 99 -11.92 2.55 -10.22
C ASP A 99 -13.00 1.55 -10.57
N SER A 100 -14.23 2.02 -10.75
CA SER A 100 -15.39 1.20 -11.15
C SER A 100 -15.08 0.34 -12.39
N ASN A 101 -14.07 0.75 -13.16
CA ASN A 101 -13.54 0.06 -14.31
C ASN A 101 -12.82 -1.27 -13.98
N GLN A 102 -12.11 -1.38 -12.84
CA GLN A 102 -11.38 -2.60 -12.49
C GLN A 102 -12.30 -3.79 -12.19
N THR A 103 -13.50 -3.50 -11.67
CA THR A 103 -14.51 -4.52 -11.35
C THR A 103 -15.66 -4.57 -12.36
N ALA A 104 -15.58 -3.81 -13.46
CA ALA A 104 -16.66 -3.73 -14.45
C ALA A 104 -17.03 -5.08 -15.07
N ASN A 105 -16.04 -5.96 -15.23
CA ASN A 105 -16.20 -7.30 -15.80
C ASN A 105 -16.28 -8.42 -14.75
N TRP A 106 -16.40 -8.07 -13.47
CA TRP A 106 -16.48 -9.04 -12.39
C TRP A 106 -17.88 -9.64 -12.32
N LYS A 107 -17.94 -10.88 -11.85
CA LYS A 107 -19.20 -11.55 -11.50
C LYS A 107 -19.66 -11.06 -10.14
N THR A 108 -20.95 -11.18 -9.85
CA THR A 108 -21.52 -10.90 -8.54
C THR A 108 -22.04 -12.17 -7.91
N TYR A 109 -21.69 -12.39 -6.65
CA TYR A 109 -22.28 -13.42 -5.81
C TYR A 109 -23.23 -12.75 -4.84
N VAL A 110 -24.43 -13.30 -4.72
CA VAL A 110 -25.48 -12.81 -3.82
C VAL A 110 -25.84 -13.92 -2.84
N ASN A 111 -25.76 -13.61 -1.54
CA ASN A 111 -26.33 -14.44 -0.50
C ASN A 111 -27.69 -13.87 -0.08
N THR A 112 -28.76 -14.46 -0.60
CA THR A 112 -30.13 -14.00 -0.30
C THR A 112 -30.59 -14.34 1.12
N VAL A 113 -29.93 -15.29 1.79
CA VAL A 113 -30.27 -15.68 3.18
C VAL A 113 -29.74 -14.64 4.17
N LEU A 114 -28.54 -14.13 3.93
CA LEU A 114 -27.88 -13.15 4.78
C LEU A 114 -27.91 -11.73 4.21
N GLY A 115 -28.54 -11.51 3.05
CA GLY A 115 -28.72 -10.20 2.42
C GLY A 115 -27.40 -9.47 2.18
N TYR A 116 -26.45 -10.12 1.51
CA TYR A 116 -25.21 -9.47 1.11
C TYR A 116 -24.80 -9.89 -0.30
N GLU A 117 -23.97 -9.06 -0.92
CA GLU A 117 -23.28 -9.41 -2.14
C GLU A 117 -21.80 -9.03 -2.13
N ILE A 118 -21.04 -9.74 -2.98
CA ILE A 118 -19.64 -9.46 -3.30
C ILE A 118 -19.44 -9.55 -4.81
N LYS A 119 -18.48 -8.80 -5.33
CA LYS A 119 -17.98 -8.97 -6.69
C LYS A 119 -16.68 -9.76 -6.69
N TYR A 120 -16.45 -10.54 -7.74
CA TYR A 120 -15.24 -11.34 -7.90
C TYR A 120 -14.83 -11.52 -9.38
N PRO A 121 -13.53 -11.62 -9.68
CA PRO A 121 -13.04 -11.82 -11.04
C PRO A 121 -13.31 -13.25 -11.55
N LYS A 122 -13.09 -13.48 -12.86
CA LYS A 122 -13.48 -14.74 -13.53
C LYS A 122 -12.62 -15.95 -13.14
N ASP A 123 -11.42 -15.71 -12.65
CA ASP A 123 -10.45 -16.71 -12.18
C ASP A 123 -10.70 -17.16 -10.73
N ILE A 124 -11.81 -16.72 -10.14
CA ILE A 124 -12.24 -17.10 -8.79
C ILE A 124 -13.37 -18.10 -8.85
N ASN A 125 -13.24 -19.14 -8.02
CA ASN A 125 -14.27 -20.11 -7.70
C ASN A 125 -14.95 -19.74 -6.37
N ILE A 126 -16.29 -19.89 -6.34
CA ILE A 126 -17.08 -19.75 -5.11
C ILE A 126 -17.78 -21.07 -4.87
N GLU A 127 -17.42 -21.72 -3.78
CA GLU A 127 -18.05 -22.93 -3.28
C GLU A 127 -18.97 -22.60 -2.11
N LYS A 128 -20.22 -23.06 -2.17
CA LYS A 128 -21.15 -22.94 -1.06
C LYS A 128 -20.89 -24.06 -0.07
N LEU A 129 -20.43 -23.71 1.13
CA LEU A 129 -20.22 -24.69 2.20
C LEU A 129 -21.55 -25.03 2.87
N ASN A 130 -22.41 -24.02 3.05
CA ASN A 130 -23.81 -24.15 3.49
C ASN A 130 -24.59 -22.89 3.04
N GLU A 131 -25.80 -22.67 3.56
CA GLU A 131 -26.64 -21.51 3.20
C GLU A 131 -26.05 -20.15 3.62
N ARG A 132 -25.19 -20.15 4.63
CA ARG A 132 -24.63 -18.94 5.26
C ARG A 132 -23.17 -18.71 4.90
N ASP A 133 -22.46 -19.77 4.57
CA ASP A 133 -21.00 -19.77 4.48
C ASP A 133 -20.52 -20.18 3.08
N ILE A 134 -19.52 -19.47 2.59
CA ILE A 134 -18.89 -19.74 1.30
C ILE A 134 -17.37 -19.81 1.43
N LEU A 135 -16.78 -20.59 0.55
CA LEU A 135 -15.36 -20.66 0.29
C LEU A 135 -15.05 -19.99 -1.05
N VAL A 136 -14.13 -19.02 -1.02
CA VAL A 136 -13.66 -18.24 -2.16
C VAL A 136 -12.22 -18.62 -2.46
N THR A 137 -12.00 -19.10 -3.67
CA THR A 137 -10.75 -19.76 -4.06
C THR A 137 -10.30 -19.34 -5.45
N ARG A 138 -9.01 -19.42 -5.73
CA ARG A 138 -8.43 -19.18 -7.05
C ARG A 138 -8.45 -20.47 -7.88
N LEU A 139 -8.85 -20.39 -9.15
CA LEU A 139 -8.90 -21.56 -10.04
C LEU A 139 -7.52 -22.15 -10.38
N ASP A 140 -6.47 -21.34 -10.32
CA ASP A 140 -5.10 -21.67 -10.72
C ASP A 140 -4.23 -22.19 -9.56
N VAL A 141 -4.75 -22.23 -8.33
CA VAL A 141 -4.00 -22.68 -7.16
C VAL A 141 -4.43 -24.11 -6.77
N PRO A 142 -3.49 -25.09 -6.69
CA PRO A 142 -3.81 -26.43 -6.23
C PRO A 142 -4.13 -26.42 -4.74
N TYR A 143 -5.37 -26.78 -4.38
CA TYR A 143 -5.83 -26.80 -3.00
C TYR A 143 -5.30 -27.99 -2.20
N GLY A 144 -4.69 -27.71 -1.05
CA GLY A 144 -4.36 -28.67 -0.01
C GLY A 144 -5.22 -28.42 1.23
N GLY A 145 -6.28 -29.19 1.41
CA GLY A 145 -7.14 -29.13 2.59
C GLY A 145 -7.82 -30.47 2.83
N GLN A 146 -8.06 -30.81 4.10
CA GLN A 146 -8.95 -31.93 4.43
C GLN A 146 -10.40 -31.42 4.47
N GLU A 147 -11.32 -32.24 3.97
CA GLU A 147 -12.77 -32.01 4.06
C GLU A 147 -13.16 -31.60 5.49
N GLY A 148 -13.83 -30.46 5.65
CA GLY A 148 -14.23 -29.92 6.95
C GLY A 148 -13.20 -29.06 7.70
N LYS A 149 -12.05 -28.70 7.08
CA LYS A 149 -11.09 -27.73 7.63
C LYS A 149 -10.97 -26.50 6.72
N VAL A 150 -10.77 -25.31 7.32
CA VAL A 150 -10.49 -24.07 6.57
C VAL A 150 -9.31 -24.34 5.63
N PRO A 151 -9.45 -24.10 4.32
CA PRO A 151 -8.41 -24.49 3.38
C PRO A 151 -7.13 -23.71 3.66
N THR A 152 -6.02 -24.40 3.43
CA THR A 152 -4.70 -23.80 3.45
C THR A 152 -4.60 -23.11 2.08
N GLY A 153 -4.80 -21.79 2.03
CA GLY A 153 -5.01 -21.03 0.78
C GLY A 153 -6.48 -20.71 0.53
N GLY A 154 -6.84 -19.44 0.28
CA GLY A 154 -8.21 -19.01 0.00
C GLY A 154 -8.78 -18.00 1.01
N MET A 155 -10.09 -17.76 0.87
CA MET A 155 -10.85 -16.91 1.78
C MET A 155 -12.20 -17.56 2.10
N THR A 156 -12.59 -17.59 3.36
CA THR A 156 -13.94 -17.98 3.78
C THR A 156 -14.75 -16.75 4.17
N ILE A 157 -16.00 -16.67 3.71
CA ILE A 157 -16.97 -15.65 4.16
C ILE A 157 -18.10 -16.39 4.84
N TYR A 158 -18.32 -16.11 6.12
CA TYR A 158 -19.27 -16.88 6.92
C TYR A 158 -19.97 -16.03 7.98
N TYR A 159 -21.13 -16.52 8.39
CA TYR A 159 -21.95 -15.86 9.40
C TYR A 159 -21.33 -16.01 10.79
N ARG A 160 -21.17 -14.90 11.52
CA ARG A 160 -20.58 -14.92 12.87
C ARG A 160 -21.60 -14.77 14.00
N GLY A 161 -22.83 -14.36 13.69
CA GLY A 161 -23.91 -14.21 14.67
C GLY A 161 -24.51 -12.81 14.71
N ASP A 162 -25.44 -12.64 15.64
CA ASP A 162 -26.32 -11.47 15.72
C ASP A 162 -25.78 -10.32 16.59
N GLU A 163 -24.54 -10.47 17.12
CA GLU A 163 -23.98 -9.54 18.09
C GLU A 163 -22.55 -9.13 17.75
N GLY A 164 -22.38 -7.80 17.62
CA GLY A 164 -21.20 -6.99 17.92
C GLY A 164 -19.89 -7.30 17.20
N LEU A 165 -19.23 -6.25 16.69
CA LEU A 165 -17.83 -6.35 16.24
C LEU A 165 -16.86 -6.84 17.33
N GLU A 166 -17.27 -6.81 18.61
CA GLU A 166 -16.48 -7.22 19.76
C GLU A 166 -15.94 -8.65 19.67
N LYS A 167 -16.62 -9.55 18.95
CA LYS A 167 -16.16 -10.93 18.70
C LYS A 167 -14.83 -11.02 17.95
N GLY A 168 -14.39 -9.95 17.28
CA GLY A 168 -13.07 -9.89 16.67
C GLY A 168 -11.94 -9.65 17.68
N ASN A 169 -12.24 -9.09 18.86
CA ASN A 169 -11.25 -8.89 19.92
C ASN A 169 -10.85 -10.21 20.61
N ASP A 170 -11.68 -11.24 20.52
CA ASP A 170 -11.44 -12.55 21.12
C ASP A 170 -10.50 -13.44 20.30
N LEU A 171 -10.12 -13.00 19.09
CA LEU A 171 -9.22 -13.76 18.24
C LEU A 171 -7.77 -13.61 18.73
N PRO A 172 -6.97 -14.69 18.74
CA PRO A 172 -5.52 -14.55 18.89
C PRO A 172 -5.03 -13.73 17.70
N GLY A 173 -4.16 -12.73 17.86
CA GLY A 173 -3.73 -11.86 16.75
C GLY A 173 -3.24 -10.50 17.22
N ASP A 174 -2.92 -9.62 16.27
CA ASP A 174 -2.65 -8.22 16.58
C ASP A 174 -3.93 -7.53 17.09
N PRO A 175 -3.81 -6.44 17.88
CA PRO A 175 -4.97 -5.69 18.33
C PRO A 175 -5.88 -5.31 17.16
N ALA A 176 -7.17 -5.63 17.32
CA ALA A 176 -8.16 -5.41 16.31
C ALA A 176 -8.29 -3.91 15.97
N THR A 177 -8.26 -3.57 14.69
CA THR A 177 -8.31 -2.19 14.19
C THR A 177 -9.70 -1.87 13.63
N LYS A 178 -10.32 -0.79 14.10
CA LYS A 178 -11.60 -0.31 13.56
C LYS A 178 -11.42 0.28 12.16
N THR A 179 -12.31 -0.07 11.24
CA THR A 179 -12.33 0.38 9.85
C THR A 179 -13.75 0.41 9.30
N THR A 180 -13.93 0.63 8.00
CA THR A 180 -15.20 0.50 7.31
C THR A 180 -15.02 -0.25 5.99
N ILE A 181 -16.05 -0.99 5.57
CA ILE A 181 -16.13 -1.64 4.25
C ILE A 181 -17.40 -1.12 3.58
N ASN A 182 -17.27 -0.36 2.49
CA ASN A 182 -18.38 0.29 1.79
C ASN A 182 -19.38 1.02 2.71
N GLY A 183 -18.86 1.70 3.74
CA GLY A 183 -19.68 2.44 4.71
C GLY A 183 -20.18 1.62 5.90
N PHE A 184 -20.07 0.28 5.85
CA PHE A 184 -20.41 -0.57 6.98
C PHE A 184 -19.27 -0.59 8.02
N PRO A 185 -19.58 -0.44 9.31
CA PRO A 185 -18.60 -0.59 10.38
C PRO A 185 -17.92 -1.94 10.31
N ALA A 186 -16.60 -1.94 10.41
CA ALA A 186 -15.82 -3.15 10.37
C ALA A 186 -14.68 -3.17 11.40
N LEU A 187 -14.26 -4.37 11.77
CA LEU A 187 -13.13 -4.61 12.64
C LEU A 187 -12.16 -5.57 11.94
N GLN A 188 -10.90 -5.18 11.81
CA GLN A 188 -9.87 -5.93 11.12
C GLN A 188 -8.84 -6.47 12.11
N VAL A 189 -8.56 -7.76 12.05
CA VAL A 189 -7.53 -8.45 12.86
C VAL A 189 -6.48 -9.00 11.90
N LYS A 190 -5.24 -8.52 12.07
CA LYS A 190 -4.09 -8.99 11.29
C LYS A 190 -3.22 -9.88 12.16
N TYR A 191 -2.53 -10.82 11.51
CA TYR A 191 -1.67 -11.78 12.18
C TYR A 191 -0.24 -11.57 11.68
N GLN A 192 0.52 -10.67 12.32
CA GLN A 192 1.88 -10.32 11.88
C GLN A 192 2.92 -11.44 11.95
N GLN A 193 2.71 -12.50 12.74
CA GLN A 193 3.74 -13.53 13.00
C GLN A 193 3.60 -14.83 12.21
N ALA A 194 2.55 -15.01 11.41
CA ALA A 194 2.42 -16.19 10.57
C ALA A 194 2.76 -15.80 9.12
N SER A 195 3.80 -16.42 8.55
CA SER A 195 3.62 -16.94 7.19
C SER A 195 2.73 -18.16 7.40
N PRO A 196 1.44 -18.10 7.05
CA PRO A 196 0.80 -17.24 6.02
C PRO A 196 0.12 -15.94 6.44
N TYR A 197 -0.13 -15.05 5.47
CA TYR A 197 -1.04 -13.90 5.66
C TYR A 197 -2.42 -14.39 6.10
N ILE A 198 -2.72 -14.18 7.39
CA ILE A 198 -4.05 -14.36 7.96
C ILE A 198 -4.60 -12.96 8.24
N ASN A 199 -5.78 -12.70 7.70
CA ASN A 199 -6.47 -11.43 7.89
C ASN A 199 -7.95 -11.69 8.03
N ASP A 200 -8.49 -11.30 9.19
CA ASP A 200 -9.89 -11.41 9.50
C ASP A 200 -10.55 -10.04 9.47
N ILE A 201 -11.66 -9.93 8.76
CA ILE A 201 -12.47 -8.72 8.68
C ILE A 201 -13.89 -9.07 9.11
N PHE A 202 -14.34 -8.43 10.19
CA PHE A 202 -15.71 -8.52 10.68
C PHE A 202 -16.47 -7.30 10.17
N ILE A 203 -17.52 -7.51 9.40
CA ILE A 203 -18.36 -6.44 8.82
C ILE A 203 -19.72 -6.51 9.50
N SER A 204 -20.15 -5.41 10.11
CA SER A 204 -21.38 -5.35 10.88
C SER A 204 -22.48 -4.61 10.13
N ASP A 205 -23.63 -5.24 10.04
CA ASP A 205 -24.90 -4.60 9.74
C ASP A 205 -25.57 -4.25 11.07
N LEU A 206 -25.60 -2.96 11.39
CA LEU A 206 -26.18 -2.47 12.64
C LEU A 206 -27.72 -2.51 12.63
N GLU A 207 -28.34 -2.42 11.46
CA GLU A 207 -29.79 -2.38 11.30
C GLU A 207 -30.38 -3.77 11.52
N ASN A 208 -29.83 -4.75 10.79
CA ASN A 208 -30.27 -6.14 10.89
C ASN A 208 -29.56 -6.93 11.99
N LYS A 209 -28.70 -6.27 12.77
CA LYS A 209 -27.92 -6.87 13.87
C LYS A 209 -27.23 -8.17 13.44
N ARG A 210 -26.43 -8.11 12.38
CA ARG A 210 -25.69 -9.29 11.86
C ARG A 210 -24.23 -8.94 11.63
N VAL A 211 -23.35 -9.92 11.88
CA VAL A 211 -21.92 -9.81 11.62
C VAL A 211 -21.48 -10.89 10.66
N ILE A 212 -20.84 -10.48 9.56
CA ILE A 212 -20.19 -11.36 8.60
C ILE A 212 -18.69 -11.30 8.81
N ARG A 213 -18.03 -12.47 8.85
CA ARG A 213 -16.57 -12.56 8.90
C ARG A 213 -16.03 -13.02 7.56
N GLY A 214 -15.14 -12.21 6.98
CA GLY A 214 -14.25 -12.61 5.90
C GLY A 214 -12.89 -13.00 6.50
N SER A 215 -12.47 -14.24 6.30
CA SER A 215 -11.18 -14.77 6.78
C SER A 215 -10.31 -15.13 5.59
N ILE A 216 -9.23 -14.39 5.38
CA ILE A 216 -8.25 -14.64 4.33
C ILE A 216 -7.12 -15.47 4.94
N ASN A 217 -6.75 -16.59 4.30
CA ASN A 217 -5.60 -17.40 4.67
C ASN A 217 -4.85 -17.83 3.41
N THR A 218 -3.62 -17.35 3.21
CA THR A 218 -2.84 -17.64 2.00
C THR A 218 -1.78 -18.72 2.16
N ALA A 219 -1.79 -19.57 3.19
CA ALA A 219 -0.70 -20.56 3.43
C ALA A 219 -0.50 -21.60 2.35
N GLY A 220 -1.54 -21.92 1.59
CA GLY A 220 -1.43 -22.92 0.53
C GLY A 220 -0.85 -22.36 -0.75
N ASP A 221 -0.77 -21.04 -0.87
CA ASP A 221 -0.56 -20.34 -2.13
C ASP A 221 0.94 -20.16 -2.40
N ARG A 222 1.70 -21.26 -2.54
CA ARG A 222 3.17 -21.25 -2.71
C ARG A 222 3.61 -20.29 -3.81
N GLY A 223 4.15 -19.12 -3.44
CA GLY A 223 4.64 -18.10 -4.37
C GLY A 223 3.58 -17.12 -4.90
N TYR A 224 2.35 -17.20 -4.38
CA TYR A 224 1.21 -16.36 -4.76
C TYR A 224 0.61 -15.61 -3.58
N GLU A 225 1.17 -15.74 -2.37
CA GLU A 225 0.57 -15.29 -1.12
C GLU A 225 0.18 -13.80 -1.15
N GLU A 226 1.07 -12.93 -1.63
CA GLU A 226 0.79 -11.49 -1.73
C GLU A 226 -0.27 -11.19 -2.81
N SER A 227 -0.22 -11.87 -3.95
CA SER A 227 -1.16 -11.65 -5.06
C SER A 227 -2.58 -12.13 -4.73
N SER A 228 -2.68 -13.29 -4.07
CA SER A 228 -3.93 -13.84 -3.56
C SER A 228 -4.49 -12.97 -2.45
N TYR A 229 -3.64 -12.53 -1.52
CA TYR A 229 -4.03 -11.60 -0.46
C TYR A 229 -4.65 -10.32 -1.04
N LYS A 230 -4.01 -9.70 -2.04
CA LYS A 230 -4.55 -8.51 -2.73
C LYS A 230 -5.89 -8.81 -3.41
N THR A 231 -5.99 -9.94 -4.11
CA THR A 231 -7.22 -10.34 -4.80
C THR A 231 -8.39 -10.54 -3.81
N PHE A 232 -8.18 -11.30 -2.73
CA PHE A 232 -9.20 -11.54 -1.72
C PHE A 232 -9.55 -10.27 -0.94
N SER A 233 -8.58 -9.42 -0.63
CA SER A 233 -8.82 -8.11 -0.02
C SER A 233 -9.68 -7.24 -0.93
N GLN A 234 -9.40 -7.23 -2.24
CA GLN A 234 -10.21 -6.51 -3.21
C GLN A 234 -11.63 -7.07 -3.29
N ILE A 235 -11.82 -8.39 -3.26
CA ILE A 235 -13.16 -9.00 -3.20
C ILE A 235 -13.92 -8.52 -1.96
N LEU A 236 -13.32 -8.58 -0.76
CA LEU A 236 -13.95 -8.08 0.47
C LEU A 236 -14.25 -6.58 0.40
N SER A 237 -13.40 -5.79 -0.27
CA SER A 237 -13.66 -4.35 -0.45
C SER A 237 -14.94 -4.07 -1.26
N THR A 238 -15.43 -5.05 -2.04
CA THR A 238 -16.70 -4.94 -2.79
C THR A 238 -17.91 -5.40 -1.99
N PHE A 239 -17.71 -5.94 -0.79
CA PHE A 239 -18.79 -6.42 0.06
C PHE A 239 -19.78 -5.31 0.38
N ARG A 240 -21.06 -5.61 0.25
CA ARG A 240 -22.14 -4.76 0.74
C ARG A 240 -23.29 -5.61 1.26
N PHE A 241 -23.98 -5.11 2.28
CA PHE A 241 -25.30 -5.61 2.61
C PHE A 241 -26.32 -5.03 1.62
N ASP A 242 -27.32 -5.84 1.32
CA ASP A 242 -28.50 -5.48 0.53
C ASP A 242 -29.55 -4.75 1.39
#